data_AF-A0A7J2RFQ8-F1
#
_entry.id   AF-A0A7J2RFQ8-F1
#
_cell.length_a   1.000
_cell.length_b   1.000
_cell.length_c   1.000
_cell.angle_alpha   90.00
_cell.angle_beta   90.00
_cell.angle_gamma   90.00
#
_symmetry.space_group_name_H-M   'P 1'
#
loop_
_entity.id
_entity.type
_entity.pdbx_description
1 polymer ?
#
loop_
_entity_poly.entity_id
_entity_poly.type
_entity_poly.pdbx_seq_one_letter_code
_entity_poly.pdbx_strand_id
1 'polypeptide(L)'
;MTFVEPLDLQRILINNLAGSVEIFMFIAFITIGAMTATMRIPKSITLVLLGLFAVILADFFPAIYLITVVIAGMIAANAMAKIVTR
;
A
#
# COMPACT_ATOMS: atom_id res chain seq x y z
N MET A 1 -15.57 35.61 -0.49
CA MET A 1 -14.56 34.64 -0.04
C MET A 1 -14.67 33.44 -0.95
N THR A 2 -13.67 33.18 -1.79
CA THR A 2 -13.65 32.02 -2.68
C THR A 2 -13.53 30.76 -1.84
N PHE A 3 -14.56 29.93 -1.86
CA PHE A 3 -14.57 28.62 -1.18
C PHE A 3 -13.52 27.76 -1.88
N VAL A 4 -12.41 27.46 -1.20
CA VAL A 4 -11.42 26.50 -1.68
C VAL A 4 -11.91 25.15 -1.20
N GLU A 5 -12.31 24.31 -2.13
CA GLU A 5 -12.74 22.95 -1.83
C GLU A 5 -11.58 22.20 -1.14
N PRO A 6 -11.83 21.53 0.01
CA PRO A 6 -10.77 20.83 0.73
C PRO A 6 -10.11 19.79 -0.17
N LEU A 7 -8.81 19.58 0.03
CA LEU A 7 -8.01 18.69 -0.80
C LEU A 7 -8.56 17.26 -0.76
N ASP A 8 -9.25 16.86 -1.83
CA ASP A 8 -9.81 15.53 -1.99
C ASP A 8 -8.72 14.54 -2.45
N LEU A 9 -7.91 14.12 -1.48
CA LEU A 9 -6.85 13.15 -1.68
C LEU A 9 -7.36 11.80 -2.18
N GLN A 10 -8.60 11.42 -1.84
CA GLN A 10 -9.19 10.18 -2.31
C GLN A 10 -9.39 10.24 -3.82
N ARG A 11 -10.05 11.29 -4.32
CA ARG A 11 -10.25 11.46 -5.77
C ARG A 11 -8.94 11.61 -6.52
N ILE A 12 -7.96 12.32 -5.95
CA ILE A 12 -6.67 12.53 -6.60
C ILE A 12 -5.86 11.23 -6.66
N LEU A 13 -5.67 10.55 -5.53
CA LEU A 13 -4.78 9.40 -5.43
C LEU A 13 -5.41 8.09 -5.93
N ILE A 14 -6.70 7.90 -5.69
CA ILE A 14 -7.39 6.67 -6.06
C ILE A 14 -7.97 6.79 -7.46
N ASN A 15 -8.77 7.82 -7.72
CA ASN A 15 -9.52 7.89 -8.99
C ASN A 15 -8.68 8.45 -10.15
N ASN A 16 -7.84 9.47 -9.91
CA ASN A 16 -7.07 10.10 -10.98
C ASN A 16 -5.69 9.43 -11.20
N LEU A 17 -5.00 9.03 -10.12
CA LEU A 17 -3.67 8.44 -10.23
C LEU A 17 -3.70 6.92 -10.48
N ALA A 18 -4.45 6.17 -9.68
CA ALA A 18 -4.50 4.71 -9.79
C ALA A 18 -5.61 4.20 -10.72
N GLY A 19 -6.67 4.98 -10.92
CA GLY A 19 -7.84 4.60 -11.72
C GLY A 19 -8.78 3.62 -11.02
N SER A 20 -8.32 2.88 -10.02
CA SER A 20 -9.13 2.02 -9.16
C SER A 20 -8.50 1.84 -7.78
N VAL A 21 -9.31 1.46 -6.78
CA VAL A 21 -8.83 1.21 -5.41
C VAL A 21 -7.90 0.01 -5.36
N GLU A 22 -8.17 -1.03 -6.16
CA GLU A 22 -7.34 -2.24 -6.25
C GLU A 22 -5.94 -1.93 -6.77
N ILE A 23 -5.84 -1.12 -7.82
CA ILE A 23 -4.57 -0.70 -8.40
C ILE A 23 -3.81 0.19 -7.40
N PHE A 24 -4.52 1.10 -6.72
CA PHE A 24 -3.92 1.95 -5.68
C PHE A 24 -3.29 1.11 -4.58
N MET A 25 -4.00 0.08 -4.09
CA MET A 25 -3.46 -0.83 -3.09
C MET A 25 -2.22 -1.53 -3.60
N PHE A 26 -2.26 -2.11 -4.80
CA PHE A 26 -1.13 -2.83 -5.36
C PHE A 26 0.12 -1.95 -5.44
N ILE A 27 -0.04 -0.71 -5.91
CA ILE A 27 1.03 0.29 -5.94
C ILE A 27 1.51 0.60 -4.52
N ALA A 28 0.61 0.87 -3.58
CA ALA A 28 0.96 1.20 -2.20
C ALA A 28 1.74 0.08 -1.49
N PHE A 29 1.35 -1.18 -1.68
CA PHE A 29 2.08 -2.34 -1.15
C PHE A 29 3.48 -2.45 -1.74
N ILE A 30 3.63 -2.23 -3.04
CA ILE A 30 4.94 -2.20 -3.71
C ILE A 30 5.77 -1.04 -3.17
N THR A 31 5.19 0.15 -3.02
CA THR A 31 5.89 1.33 -2.51
C THR A 31 6.35 1.13 -1.07
N ILE A 32 5.50 0.62 -0.18
CA ILE A 32 5.88 0.31 1.21
C ILE A 32 6.97 -0.77 1.24
N GLY A 33 6.83 -1.82 0.42
CA GLY A 33 7.85 -2.86 0.27
C GLY A 33 9.19 -2.31 -0.23
N ALA A 34 9.16 -1.43 -1.23
CA ALA A 34 10.35 -0.77 -1.78
C ALA A 34 11.02 0.12 -0.74
N MET A 35 10.26 0.98 -0.07
CA MET A 35 10.77 1.91 0.95
C MET A 35 11.37 1.16 2.14
N THR A 36 10.70 0.12 2.61
CA THR A 36 11.20 -0.68 3.73
C THR A 36 12.46 -1.46 3.35
N ALA A 37 12.56 -1.95 2.10
CA ALA A 37 13.77 -2.57 1.58
C ALA A 37 14.94 -1.58 1.43
N THR A 38 14.70 -0.39 0.87
CA THR A 38 15.75 0.63 0.67
C THR A 38 16.26 1.20 1.99
N MET A 39 15.36 1.40 2.96
CA MET A 39 15.71 1.87 4.30
C MET A 39 16.24 0.75 5.21
N ARG A 40 16.36 -0.50 4.71
CA ARG A 40 16.79 -1.68 5.46
C ARG A 40 16.02 -1.89 6.76
N ILE A 41 14.72 -1.61 6.74
CA ILE A 41 13.85 -1.76 7.90
C ILE A 41 13.74 -3.26 8.24
N PRO A 42 13.85 -3.64 9.53
CA PRO A 42 13.67 -5.01 9.98
C PRO A 42 12.35 -5.61 9.50
N LYS A 43 12.40 -6.86 9.01
CA LYS A 43 11.25 -7.57 8.41
C LYS A 43 10.01 -7.60 9.33
N SER A 44 10.22 -7.69 10.65
CA SER A 44 9.14 -7.63 11.63
C SER A 44 8.37 -6.30 11.59
N ILE A 45 9.08 -5.18 11.45
CA ILE A 45 8.49 -3.84 11.38
C ILE A 45 7.78 -3.65 10.04
N THR A 46 8.35 -4.15 8.94
CA THR A 46 7.69 -4.15 7.62
C THR A 46 6.36 -4.91 7.66
N LEU A 47 6.31 -6.07 8.31
CA LEU A 47 5.07 -6.85 8.47
C LEU A 47 4.01 -6.10 9.27
N VAL A 48 4.42 -5.41 10.34
CA VAL A 48 3.52 -4.57 11.14
C VAL A 48 2.97 -3.41 10.30
N LEU A 49 3.82 -2.74 9.50
CA LEU A 49 3.41 -1.66 8.61
C LEU A 49 2.42 -2.13 7.54
N LEU A 50 2.67 -3.27 6.91
CA LEU A 50 1.76 -3.86 5.93
C LEU A 50 0.44 -4.31 6.56
N GLY A 51 0.49 -4.87 7.78
CA GLY A 51 -0.70 -5.25 8.54
C GLY A 51 -1.56 -4.06 8.96
N LEU A 52 -0.94 -2.97 9.44
CA LEU A 52 -1.65 -1.75 9.78
C LEU A 52 -2.27 -1.08 8.53
N PHE A 53 -1.53 -1.07 7.42
CA PHE A 53 -2.06 -0.56 6.15
C PHE A 53 -3.28 -1.36 5.68
N ALA A 54 -3.22 -2.69 5.81
CA ALA A 54 -4.33 -3.58 5.52
C ALA A 54 -5.56 -3.32 6.42
N VAL A 55 -5.36 -3.12 7.73
CA VAL A 55 -6.47 -2.84 8.67
C VAL A 55 -7.16 -1.52 8.33
N ILE A 56 -6.41 -0.47 7.97
CA ILE A 56 -6.98 0.84 7.59
C ILE A 56 -7.86 0.72 6.34
N LEU A 57 -7.54 -0.20 5.44
CA LEU A 57 -8.29 -0.43 4.21
C LEU A 57 -9.42 -1.46 4.36
N ALA A 58 -9.66 -1.98 5.58
CA ALA A 58 -10.69 -2.98 5.82
C ALA A 58 -12.11 -2.47 5.61
N ASP A 59 -12.36 -1.18 5.81
CA ASP A 59 -13.67 -0.60 5.54
C ASP A 59 -13.94 -0.41 4.03
N PHE A 60 -12.91 -0.50 3.19
CA PHE A 60 -13.04 -0.33 1.74
C PHE A 60 -13.35 -1.65 1.01
N PHE A 61 -13.16 -2.82 1.63
CA PHE A 61 -13.34 -4.12 0.98
C PHE A 61 -13.89 -5.22 1.92
N PRO A 62 -14.55 -6.26 1.37
CA PRO A 62 -14.79 -7.50 2.09
C PRO A 62 -13.47 -8.15 2.53
N ALA A 63 -13.41 -8.60 3.79
CA ALA A 63 -12.20 -9.10 4.46
C ALA A 63 -11.38 -10.17 3.68
N ILE A 64 -12.01 -10.91 2.77
CA ILE A 64 -11.35 -11.90 1.90
C ILE A 64 -10.36 -11.25 0.92
N TYR A 65 -10.70 -10.10 0.32
CA TYR A 65 -9.82 -9.40 -0.62
C TYR A 65 -8.59 -8.81 0.08
N LEU A 66 -8.74 -8.45 1.35
CA LEU A 66 -7.63 -7.95 2.16
C LEU A 66 -6.55 -9.00 2.39
N ILE A 67 -6.95 -10.25 2.67
CA ILE A 67 -6.01 -11.34 2.91
C ILE A 67 -5.21 -11.63 1.64
N THR A 68 -5.84 -11.70 0.47
CA THR A 68 -5.15 -11.89 -0.80
C THR A 68 -4.18 -10.77 -1.11
N VAL A 69 -4.57 -9.52 -0.82
CA VAL A 69 -3.72 -8.34 -1.02
C VAL A 69 -2.52 -8.34 -0.06
N VAL A 70 -2.70 -8.71 1.21
CA VAL A 70 -1.60 -8.85 2.18
C VAL A 70 -0.63 -9.93 1.75
N ILE A 71 -1.12 -11.11 1.34
CA ILE A 71 -0.27 -12.21 0.87
C ILE A 71 0.49 -11.79 -0.39
N ALA A 72 -0.18 -11.19 -1.37
CA ALA A 72 0.45 -10.70 -2.59
C ALA A 72 1.49 -9.60 -2.30
N GLY A 73 1.18 -8.65 -1.41
CA GLY A 73 2.08 -7.59 -0.97
C GLY A 73 3.32 -8.12 -0.25
N MET A 74 3.16 -9.16 0.59
CA MET A 74 4.30 -9.83 1.24
C MET A 74 5.21 -10.54 0.23
N ILE A 75 4.63 -11.21 -0.78
CA ILE A 75 5.40 -11.86 -1.85
C ILE A 75 6.17 -10.81 -2.66
N ALA A 76 5.49 -9.72 -3.06
CA ALA A 76 6.07 -8.63 -3.82
C ALA A 76 7.18 -7.92 -3.04
N ALA A 77 6.96 -7.60 -1.76
CA ALA A 77 7.96 -6.98 -0.90
C ALA A 77 9.19 -7.88 -0.71
N ASN A 78 9.00 -9.19 -0.54
CA ASN A 78 10.11 -10.14 -0.44
C ASN A 78 10.88 -10.30 -1.77
N ALA A 79 10.19 -10.27 -2.91
CA ALA A 79 10.82 -10.28 -4.23
C ALA A 79 11.63 -9.00 -4.47
N MET A 80 11.07 -7.84 -4.16
CA MET A 80 11.73 -6.53 -4.24
C MET A 80 12.96 -6.46 -3.32
N ALA A 81 12.83 -6.91 -2.08
CA ALA A 81 13.95 -6.95 -1.15
C ALA A 81 15.13 -7.74 -1.72
N LYS A 82 14.89 -8.92 -2.32
CA LYS A 82 15.94 -9.72 -2.97
C LYS A 82 16.61 -9.02 -4.17
N ILE A 83 15.87 -8.20 -4.90
CA ILE A 83 16.40 -7.46 -6.06
C ILE A 83 17.27 -6.29 -5.58
N VAL A 84 16.83 -5.57 -4.56
CA VAL A 84 17.49 -4.36 -4.04
C VAL A 84 18.73 -4.68 -3.19
N THR A 85 18.76 -5.81 -2.48
CA THR A 85 19.92 -6.20 -1.65
C THR A 85 20.96 -7.06 -2.38
N ARG A 86 20.86 -7.23 -3.70
CA ARG A 86 21.95 -7.73 -4.54
C ARG A 86 22.88 -6.59 -4.92
#